data_AF-A0A948CAF2-F1
#
_entry.id   AF-A0A948CAF2-F1
#
_cell.length_a   1.000
_cell.length_b   1.000
_cell.length_c   1.000
_cell.angle_alpha   90.00
_cell.angle_beta   90.00
_cell.angle_gamma   90.00
#
_symmetry.space_group_name_H-M   'P 1'
#
loop_
_entity.id
_entity.type
_entity.pdbx_description
1 polymer ?
#
loop_
_entity_poly.entity_id
_entity_poly.type
_entity_poly.pdbx_seq_one_letter_code
_entity_poly.pdbx_strand_id
1 'polypeptide(L)'
;MINKNQIAIFQGKNIRKIIFNNEWCFSVIDVIEVLTDSVNSRDYWYKMKIRIKDEAGFQLSTICRQLKVRAPDGKLRETDCANYD
;
A
#
# COMPACT_ATOMS: atom_id res chain seq x y z
N MET A 1 19.75 -2.08 6.21
CA MET A 1 18.69 -2.42 7.19
C MET A 1 17.90 -3.61 6.65
N ILE A 2 17.59 -4.60 7.48
CA ILE A 2 16.91 -5.82 7.04
C ILE A 2 15.40 -5.51 6.91
N ASN A 3 14.90 -5.39 5.68
CA ASN A 3 13.47 -5.34 5.40
C ASN A 3 12.87 -6.72 5.67
N LYS A 4 12.52 -7.01 6.93
CA LYS A 4 11.71 -8.19 7.25
C LYS A 4 10.30 -7.94 6.72
N ASN A 5 9.92 -8.70 5.69
CA ASN A 5 8.52 -8.78 5.28
C ASN A 5 7.72 -9.40 6.42
N GLN A 6 6.68 -8.69 6.82
CA GLN A 6 5.74 -9.13 7.84
C GLN A 6 4.32 -9.02 7.30
N ILE A 7 3.41 -9.76 7.91
CA ILE A 7 2.00 -9.74 7.56
C ILE A 7 1.24 -9.18 8.75
N ALA A 8 0.37 -8.21 8.50
CA ALA A 8 -0.69 -7.83 9.42
C ALA A 8 -1.98 -8.52 8.99
N ILE A 9 -2.87 -8.80 9.94
CA ILE A 9 -4.17 -9.43 9.66
C ILE A 9 -5.27 -8.47 10.11
N PHE A 10 -6.20 -8.17 9.21
CA PHE A 10 -7.39 -7.38 9.52
C PHE A 10 -8.61 -8.07 8.91
N GLN A 11 -9.65 -8.32 9.72
CA GLN A 11 -10.86 -9.05 9.31
C GLN A 11 -10.58 -10.37 8.57
N GLY A 12 -9.55 -11.12 9.01
CA GLY A 12 -9.16 -12.39 8.38
C GLY A 12 -8.41 -12.26 7.06
N LYS A 13 -8.17 -11.04 6.56
CA LYS A 13 -7.39 -10.78 5.36
C LYS A 13 -5.98 -10.29 5.69
N ASN A 14 -5.03 -10.66 4.85
CA ASN A 14 -3.62 -10.32 5.01
C ASN A 14 -3.31 -8.94 4.41
N ILE A 15 -2.59 -8.11 5.14
CA ILE A 15 -2.04 -6.83 4.70
C ILE A 15 -0.52 -6.93 4.76
N ARG A 16 0.15 -6.72 3.63
CA ARG A 16 1.61 -6.76 3.57
C ARG A 16 2.18 -5.54 4.28
N LYS A 17 3.17 -5.81 5.13
CA LYS A 17 3.82 -4.86 6.04
C LYS A 17 5.33 -4.98 5.94
N ILE A 18 6.03 -3.85 5.99
CA ILE A 18 7.49 -3.79 6.06
C ILE A 18 7.92 -2.76 7.11
N ILE A 19 9.12 -2.93 7.65
CA ILE A 19 9.79 -1.89 8.43
C ILE A 19 10.66 -1.08 7.48
N PHE A 20 10.43 0.22 7.41
CA PHE A 20 11.25 1.18 6.66
C PHE A 20 11.55 2.37 7.56
N ASN A 21 12.82 2.76 7.68
CA ASN A 21 13.25 3.85 8.56
C ASN A 21 12.71 3.75 10.00
N ASN A 22 12.74 2.55 10.59
CA ASN A 22 12.20 2.24 11.93
C ASN A 22 10.67 2.43 12.08
N GLU A 23 9.93 2.62 10.99
CA GLU A 23 8.48 2.75 10.99
C GLU A 23 7.80 1.58 10.27
N TRP A 24 6.56 1.30 10.66
CA TRP A 24 5.72 0.36 9.94
C TRP A 24 5.13 1.03 8.71
N CYS A 25 5.35 0.42 7.54
CA CYS A 25 4.69 0.80 6.32
C CYS A 25 3.83 -0.36 5.81
N PHE A 26 2.63 -0.03 5.36
CA PHE A 26 1.63 -0.99 4.87
C PHE A 26 1.41 -0.80 3.38
N SER A 27 1.15 -1.89 2.66
CA SER A 27 0.76 -1.80 1.25
C SER A 27 -0.60 -1.13 1.11
N VAL A 28 -0.63 0.00 0.39
CA VAL A 28 -1.87 0.76 0.18
C VAL A 28 -2.92 -0.06 -0.57
N ILE A 29 -2.49 -0.85 -1.56
CA ILE A 29 -3.42 -1.67 -2.35
C ILE A 29 -4.06 -2.79 -1.51
N ASP A 30 -3.33 -3.34 -0.54
CA ASP A 30 -3.89 -4.36 0.36
C ASP A 30 -4.89 -3.72 1.33
N VAL A 31 -4.56 -2.53 1.87
CA VAL A 31 -5.49 -1.78 2.72
C VAL A 31 -6.80 -1.48 1.98
N ILE A 32 -6.71 -1.04 0.73
CA ILE A 32 -7.88 -0.80 -0.12
C ILE A 32 -8.68 -2.08 -0.31
N GLU A 33 -8.02 -3.20 -0.62
CA GLU A 33 -8.69 -4.49 -0.81
C GLU A 33 -9.48 -4.92 0.43
N VAL A 34 -8.87 -4.78 1.61
CA VAL A 34 -9.52 -5.21 2.85
C VAL A 34 -10.65 -4.25 3.25
N LEU A 35 -10.52 -2.94 3.01
CA LEU A 35 -11.53 -1.96 3.41
C LEU A 35 -12.69 -1.80 2.41
N THR A 36 -12.49 -2.13 1.14
CA THR A 36 -13.49 -1.88 0.08
C THR A 36 -14.03 -3.15 -0.57
N ASP A 37 -13.46 -4.31 -0.26
CA ASP A 37 -13.74 -5.58 -0.95
C ASP A 37 -13.57 -5.50 -2.48
N SER A 38 -12.82 -4.51 -2.98
CA SER A 38 -12.60 -4.31 -4.40
C SER A 38 -11.84 -5.49 -5.01
N VAL A 39 -12.41 -6.07 -6.07
CA VAL A 39 -11.76 -7.13 -6.86
C VAL A 39 -10.50 -6.60 -7.56
N ASN A 40 -10.41 -5.29 -7.81
CA ASN A 40 -9.27 -4.65 -8.45
C ASN A 40 -8.82 -3.40 -7.68
N SER A 41 -8.28 -3.61 -6.49
CA SER A 41 -7.76 -2.55 -5.60
C SER A 41 -6.66 -1.70 -6.23
N ARG A 42 -5.91 -2.24 -7.20
CA ARG A 42 -4.89 -1.48 -7.94
C ARG A 42 -5.53 -0.44 -8.87
N ASP A 43 -6.53 -0.83 -9.65
CA ASP A 43 -7.28 0.10 -10.50
C ASP A 43 -8.03 1.13 -9.65
N TYR A 44 -8.61 0.69 -8.53
CA TYR A 44 -9.24 1.60 -7.56
C TYR A 44 -8.26 2.67 -7.09
N TRP A 45 -7.07 2.28 -6.61
CA TRP A 45 -6.03 3.21 -6.17
C TRP A 45 -5.57 4.15 -7.29
N TYR A 46 -5.38 3.65 -8.50
CA TYR A 46 -5.01 4.45 -9.66
C TYR A 46 -6.04 5.54 -9.95
N LYS A 47 -7.33 5.17 -10.02
CA LYS A 47 -8.43 6.12 -10.24
C LYS A 47 -8.55 7.12 -9.10
N MET A 48 -8.32 6.71 -7.85
CA MET A 48 -8.36 7.61 -6.70
C MET A 48 -7.24 8.66 -6.76
N LYS A 49 -6.03 8.27 -7.18
CA LYS A 49 -4.92 9.21 -7.40
C LYS A 49 -5.23 10.25 -8.47
N ILE A 50 -5.88 9.85 -9.57
CA ILE A 50 -6.32 10.78 -10.61
C ILE A 50 -7.34 11.76 -10.04
N ARG A 51 -8.41 11.27 -9.40
CA ARG A 51 -9.46 12.13 -8.84
C ARG A 51 -8.91 13.15 -7.84
N ILE A 52 -8.05 12.74 -6.91
CA ILE A 52 -7.46 13.65 -5.91
C ILE A 52 -6.55 14.70 -6.56
N LYS A 53 -5.82 14.31 -7.61
CA LYS A 53 -5.00 15.25 -8.38
C LYS A 53 -5.86 16.27 -9.11
N ASP A 54 -6.95 15.83 -9.72
CA ASP A 54 -7.83 16.68 -10.53
C ASP A 54 -8.69 17.61 -9.65
N GLU A 55 -9.20 17.12 -8.51
CA GLU A 55 -10.09 17.88 -7.63
C GLU A 55 -9.33 18.79 -6.66
N ALA A 56 -8.25 18.30 -6.03
CA ALA A 56 -7.54 19.00 -4.97
C ALA A 56 -6.15 19.52 -5.40
N GLY A 57 -5.71 19.22 -6.62
CA GLY A 57 -4.34 19.54 -7.06
C GLY A 57 -3.26 18.75 -6.31
N PHE A 58 -3.64 17.75 -5.51
CA PHE A 58 -2.75 17.06 -4.58
C PHE A 58 -2.23 15.74 -5.16
N GLN A 59 -0.95 15.45 -4.98
CA GLN A 59 -0.37 14.18 -5.40
C GLN A 59 -0.12 13.27 -4.20
N LEU A 60 -0.85 12.16 -4.12
CA LEU A 60 -0.70 11.17 -3.04
C LEU A 60 0.69 10.51 -2.99
N SER A 61 1.46 10.58 -4.09
CA SER A 61 2.87 10.16 -4.12
C SER A 61 3.76 10.96 -3.18
N THR A 62 3.31 12.12 -2.69
CA THR A 62 4.04 12.91 -1.68
C THR A 62 3.95 12.27 -0.29
N ILE A 63 2.87 11.54 0.00
CA ILE A 63 2.65 10.84 1.27
C ILE A 63 3.08 9.37 1.15
N CYS A 64 2.76 8.73 0.03
CA CYS A 64 3.04 7.33 -0.20
C CYS A 64 4.46 7.11 -0.73
N ARG A 65 5.17 6.14 -0.17
CA ARG A 65 6.52 5.75 -0.61
C ARG A 65 6.45 4.48 -1.45
N GLN A 66 7.19 4.43 -2.56
CA GLN A 66 7.32 3.20 -3.34
C GLN A 66 8.37 2.30 -2.71
N LEU A 67 7.91 1.19 -2.13
CA LEU A 67 8.77 0.25 -1.42
C LEU A 67 8.63 -1.15 -2.04
N LYS A 68 9.73 -1.91 -2.03
CA LYS A 68 9.75 -3.30 -2.49
C LYS A 68 9.11 -4.21 -1.44
N VAL A 69 7.95 -4.75 -1.78
CA VAL A 69 7.16 -5.65 -0.92
C VAL A 69 6.99 -6.99 -1.63
N ARG A 70 6.98 -8.10 -0.87
CA ARG A 70 6.76 -9.44 -1.44
C ARG A 70 5.31 -9.58 -1.90
N ALA A 71 5.09 -9.85 -3.17
CA ALA A 71 3.79 -10.15 -3.74
C ALA A 71 3.37 -11.60 -3.44
N PRO A 72 2.09 -11.98 -3.67
CA PRO A 72 1.61 -13.35 -3.44
C PRO A 72 2.36 -14.43 -4.21
N ASP A 73 2.88 -14.09 -5.40
CA ASP A 73 3.74 -14.97 -6.22
C ASP A 73 5.17 -15.12 -5.67
N GLY A 74 5.46 -14.55 -4.50
CA GLY A 74 6.74 -14.61 -3.83
C GLY A 74 7.80 -13.62 -4.35
N LYS A 75 7.52 -12.89 -5.44
CA LYS A 75 8.45 -11.92 -6.04
C LYS A 75 8.38 -10.57 -5.30
N LEU A 76 9.49 -9.86 -5.21
CA LEU A 76 9.51 -8.48 -4.73
C LEU A 76 9.03 -7.55 -5.84
N ARG A 77 8.04 -6.71 -5.55
CA ARG A 77 7.58 -5.65 -6.45
C ARG A 77 7.45 -4.33 -5.71
N GLU A 78 7.68 -3.25 -6.43
CA GLU A 78 7.40 -1.92 -5.91
C GLU A 78 5.90 -1.71 -5.82
N THR A 79 5.47 -1.18 -4.69
CA THR A 79 4.08 -0.79 -4.42
C THR A 79 4.09 0.46 -3.57
N ASP A 80 3.04 1.26 -3.74
CA ASP A 80 2.81 2.40 -2.85
C ASP A 80 2.53 1.86 -1.43
N CYS A 81 3.27 2.40 -0.47
CA CYS A 81 3.19 2.08 0.94
C CYS A 81 3.08 3.36 1.78
N ALA A 82 2.31 3.28 2.87
CA ALA A 82 2.13 4.40 3.79
C ALA A 82 2.36 3.94 5.24
N ASN A 83 2.90 4.85 6.06
CA ASN A 83 2.87 4.75 7.52
C ASN A 83 1.56 5.40 8.01
N TYR A 84 1.43 5.61 9.33
CA TYR A 84 0.22 6.18 9.93
C TYR A 84 0.24 7.71 10.06
N ASP A 85 1.38 8.35 9.74
CA ASP A 85 1.58 9.80 9.89
C ASP A 85 0.80 10.63 8.87
#